data_AF-G2GWH1-F1
#
_entry.id   AF-G2GWH1-F1
#
_cell.length_a   1.000
_cell.length_b   1.000
_cell.length_c   1.000
_cell.angle_alpha   90.00
_cell.angle_beta   90.00
_cell.angle_gamma   90.00
#
_symmetry.space_group_name_H-M   'P 1'
#
loop_
_entity.id
_entity.type
_entity.pdbx_description
1 polymer ?
#
loop_
_entity_poly.entity_id
_entity_poly.type
_entity_poly.pdbx_seq_one_letter_code
_entity_poly.pdbx_strand_id
1 'polypeptide(L)'
;PSKWLATAQSQELITELEASLLKNSQSPNSGFAHNLIEVKHGGKNPGTYAHEILAVEYAGWIRPDFRIRVNQTFIDYRRGNLTVVREKKNDYLAEFRQTRALKMAISSVHELFDMMPELSQISRQCVVANLINPIAVFEAIPLPVLAEKLYSASEIGKLFDVSANKIGRIANDNNMKTEQYGEYHLDKSRHSDKQVQAFRYNNHALNTFRHILIAEQEAKEHALV
;
A
#
# COMPACT_ATOMS: atom_id res chain seq x y z
N PRO A 1 17.76 41.26 -30.31
CA PRO A 1 16.30 41.52 -30.25
C PRO A 1 15.80 42.58 -31.24
N SER A 2 16.42 43.77 -31.32
CA SER A 2 15.96 44.87 -32.18
C SER A 2 15.83 44.50 -33.67
N LYS A 3 16.76 43.69 -34.21
CA LYS A 3 16.70 43.19 -35.59
C LYS A 3 15.47 42.32 -35.88
N TRP A 4 15.04 41.50 -34.92
CA TRP A 4 13.84 40.68 -35.06
C TRP A 4 12.58 41.54 -34.99
N LEU A 5 12.50 42.47 -34.02
CA LEU A 5 11.38 43.41 -33.85
C LEU A 5 11.16 44.35 -35.05
N ALA A 6 12.17 44.51 -35.90
CA ALA A 6 12.06 45.29 -37.13
C ALA A 6 11.45 44.50 -38.31
N THR A 7 11.21 43.18 -38.15
CA THR A 7 10.62 42.35 -39.20
C THR A 7 9.09 42.54 -39.22
N ALA A 8 8.52 42.60 -40.42
CA ALA A 8 7.06 42.73 -40.60
C ALA A 8 6.28 41.64 -39.84
N GLN A 9 6.74 40.39 -39.92
CA GLN A 9 6.12 39.25 -39.23
C GLN A 9 6.07 39.43 -37.71
N SER A 10 7.15 39.94 -37.10
CA SER A 10 7.18 40.17 -35.65
C SER A 10 6.22 41.29 -35.23
N GLN A 11 6.07 42.33 -36.06
CA GLN A 11 5.20 43.47 -35.77
C GLN A 11 3.73 43.06 -35.89
N GLU A 12 3.37 42.33 -36.94
CA GLU A 12 2.03 41.74 -37.10
C GLU A 12 1.66 40.87 -35.90
N LEU A 13 2.58 39.98 -35.48
CA LEU A 13 2.36 39.10 -34.33
C LEU A 13 2.19 39.89 -33.02
N ILE A 14 2.98 40.94 -32.80
CA ILE A 14 2.80 41.83 -31.64
C ILE A 14 1.41 42.47 -31.66
N THR A 15 0.99 43.03 -32.79
CA THR A 15 -0.34 43.67 -32.91
C THR A 15 -1.50 42.68 -32.68
N GLU A 16 -1.36 41.44 -33.15
CA GLU A 16 -2.38 40.40 -32.95
C GLU A 16 -2.44 39.95 -31.49
N LEU A 17 -1.30 39.84 -30.82
CA LEU A 17 -1.25 39.55 -29.39
C LEU A 17 -1.81 40.70 -28.55
N GLU A 18 -1.51 41.96 -28.89
CA GLU A 18 -2.11 43.14 -28.25
C GLU A 18 -3.64 43.09 -28.38
N ALA A 19 -4.15 42.86 -29.59
CA ALA A 19 -5.59 42.76 -29.83
C ALA A 19 -6.24 41.58 -29.08
N SER A 20 -5.55 40.45 -28.96
CA SER A 20 -6.05 39.26 -28.27
C SER A 20 -6.08 39.42 -26.75
N LEU A 21 -5.08 40.10 -26.19
CA LEU A 21 -5.03 40.41 -24.76
C LEU A 21 -6.08 41.44 -24.37
N LEU A 22 -6.33 42.46 -25.20
CA LEU A 22 -7.36 43.47 -24.96
C LEU A 22 -8.79 42.89 -24.94
N LYS A 23 -9.05 41.81 -25.70
CA LYS A 23 -10.36 41.12 -25.71
C LYS A 23 -10.61 40.29 -24.44
N ASN A 24 -9.54 39.80 -23.79
CA ASN A 24 -9.64 38.90 -22.64
C ASN A 24 -9.59 39.61 -21.27
N SER A 25 -9.16 40.87 -21.20
CA SER A 25 -9.04 41.62 -19.94
C SER A 25 -10.15 42.65 -19.74
N GLN A 26 -11.38 42.21 -19.41
CA GLN A 26 -12.34 43.04 -18.68
C GLN A 26 -12.03 42.96 -17.17
N SER A 27 -10.96 43.60 -16.71
CA SER A 27 -10.78 43.85 -15.27
C SER A 27 -10.07 45.19 -15.04
N PRO A 28 -10.67 46.16 -14.30
CA PRO A 28 -10.20 47.54 -14.28
C PRO A 28 -8.92 47.80 -13.47
N ASN A 29 -8.33 46.80 -12.81
CA ASN A 29 -7.44 47.07 -11.67
C ASN A 29 -6.16 46.21 -11.59
N SER A 30 -5.39 46.14 -12.68
CA SER A 30 -3.97 45.77 -12.56
C SER A 30 -3.11 46.56 -13.55
N GLY A 31 -2.57 47.70 -13.09
CA GLY A 31 -1.74 48.62 -13.87
C GLY A 31 -0.36 48.08 -14.28
N PHE A 32 -0.20 46.76 -14.41
CA PHE A 32 1.04 46.09 -14.80
C PHE A 32 0.85 44.99 -15.87
N ALA A 33 -0.36 44.78 -16.40
CA ALA A 33 -0.68 43.56 -17.16
C ALA A 33 -0.66 43.68 -18.69
N HIS A 34 -0.26 44.82 -19.28
CA HIS A 34 -0.54 45.08 -20.71
C HIS A 34 0.67 45.35 -21.61
N ASN A 35 1.89 45.34 -21.07
CA ASN A 35 3.09 45.58 -21.90
C ASN A 35 3.69 44.25 -22.38
N LEU A 36 3.51 43.95 -23.66
CA LEU A 36 4.13 42.77 -24.31
C LEU A 36 5.66 42.81 -24.30
N ILE A 37 6.25 44.01 -24.26
CA ILE A 37 7.67 44.24 -24.11
C ILE A 37 7.86 45.42 -23.13
N GLU A 38 8.59 45.21 -22.04
CA GLU A 38 8.91 46.23 -21.05
C GLU A 38 10.44 46.35 -20.89
N VAL A 39 10.98 47.56 -21.04
CA VAL A 39 12.41 47.83 -20.86
C VAL A 39 12.61 48.68 -19.60
N LYS A 40 13.27 48.12 -18.58
CA LYS A 40 13.62 48.82 -17.33
C LYS A 40 15.10 49.21 -17.34
N HIS A 41 15.36 50.51 -17.43
CA HIS A 41 16.70 51.07 -17.30
C HIS A 41 16.99 51.44 -15.84
N GLY A 42 17.68 50.56 -15.11
CA GLY A 42 18.13 50.79 -13.72
C GLY A 42 17.20 50.23 -12.62
N GLY A 43 17.67 50.27 -11.36
CA GLY A 43 16.96 49.74 -10.18
C GLY A 43 17.45 48.36 -9.71
N LYS A 44 16.70 47.70 -8.81
CA LYS A 44 17.05 46.37 -8.26
C LYS A 44 16.96 45.24 -9.28
N ASN A 45 16.08 45.36 -10.28
CA ASN A 45 15.86 44.37 -11.34
C ASN A 45 15.89 45.06 -12.72
N PRO A 46 17.06 45.50 -13.20
CA PRO A 46 17.20 46.07 -14.55
C PRO A 46 17.10 44.96 -15.60
N GLY A 47 16.40 45.21 -16.71
CA GLY A 47 16.26 44.22 -17.77
C GLY A 47 15.16 44.52 -18.78
N THR A 48 15.13 43.73 -19.85
CA THR A 48 14.04 43.68 -20.83
C THR A 48 13.18 42.47 -20.56
N TYR A 49 11.90 42.69 -20.34
CA TYR A 49 10.88 41.66 -20.09
C TYR A 49 9.98 41.57 -21.32
N ALA A 50 9.62 40.36 -21.71
CA ALA A 50 8.73 40.13 -22.84
C ALA A 50 7.70 39.04 -22.49
N HIS A 51 6.56 39.10 -23.16
CA HIS A 51 5.53 38.07 -23.07
C HIS A 51 6.08 36.71 -23.52
N GLU A 52 5.60 35.62 -22.89
CA GLU A 52 6.10 34.26 -23.13
C GLU A 52 6.05 33.86 -24.61
N ILE A 53 4.93 34.12 -25.29
CA ILE A 53 4.77 33.81 -26.73
C ILE A 53 5.82 34.53 -27.58
N LEU A 54 6.11 35.81 -27.29
CA LEU A 54 7.15 36.55 -28.01
C LEU A 54 8.55 35.98 -27.74
N ALA A 55 8.81 35.52 -26.52
CA ALA A 55 10.06 34.88 -26.18
C ALA A 55 10.25 33.56 -26.95
N VAL A 56 9.19 32.75 -27.09
CA VAL A 56 9.20 31.50 -27.87
C VAL A 56 9.43 31.77 -29.36
N GLU A 57 8.72 32.75 -29.94
CA GLU A 57 8.87 33.10 -31.35
C GLU A 57 10.25 33.69 -31.67
N TYR A 58 10.77 34.55 -30.78
CA TYR A 58 12.13 35.07 -30.91
C TYR A 58 13.18 33.95 -30.84
N ALA A 59 13.01 33.00 -29.92
CA ALA A 59 13.87 31.82 -29.84
C ALA A 59 13.80 30.97 -31.13
N GLY A 60 12.61 30.82 -31.70
CA GLY A 60 12.40 30.14 -33.00
C GLY A 60 13.03 30.88 -34.18
N TRP A 61 13.09 32.20 -34.16
CA TRP A 61 13.79 33.02 -35.16
C TRP A 61 15.32 32.84 -35.07
N ILE A 62 15.87 32.78 -33.86
CA ILE A 62 17.32 32.52 -33.67
C ILE A 62 17.66 31.08 -34.08
N ARG A 63 16.77 30.12 -33.80
CA ARG A 63 17.03 28.68 -33.89
C ARG A 63 15.91 27.95 -34.67
N PRO A 64 16.11 27.65 -35.97
CA PRO A 64 15.11 26.93 -36.77
C PRO A 64 14.76 25.55 -36.24
N ASP A 65 15.73 24.84 -35.65
CA ASP A 65 15.54 23.54 -34.99
C ASP A 65 14.57 23.62 -33.81
N PHE A 66 14.67 24.69 -33.02
CA PHE A 66 13.77 24.95 -31.91
C PHE A 66 12.33 25.18 -32.40
N ARG A 67 12.14 25.99 -33.45
CA ARG A 67 10.81 26.24 -34.03
C ARG A 67 10.14 24.96 -34.53
N ILE A 68 10.89 24.08 -35.20
CA ILE A 68 10.38 22.77 -35.64
C ILE A 68 9.95 21.95 -34.42
N ARG A 69 10.77 21.92 -33.35
CA ARG A 69 10.46 21.18 -32.13
C ARG A 69 9.18 21.66 -31.47
N VAL A 70 9.01 22.97 -31.30
CA VAL A 70 7.78 23.56 -30.74
C VAL A 70 6.55 23.13 -31.55
N ASN A 71 6.64 23.21 -32.89
CA ASN A 71 5.55 22.80 -33.77
C ASN A 71 5.26 21.30 -33.69
N GLN A 72 6.30 20.44 -33.62
CA GLN A 72 6.11 19.01 -33.44
C GLN A 72 5.45 18.69 -32.09
N THR A 73 5.87 19.33 -31.00
CA THR A 73 5.22 19.21 -29.69
C THR A 73 3.74 19.57 -29.75
N PHE A 74 3.36 20.63 -30.48
CA PHE A 74 1.95 21.01 -30.67
C PHE A 74 1.16 19.97 -31.47
N ILE A 75 1.75 19.43 -32.55
CA ILE A 75 1.14 18.37 -33.35
C ILE A 75 0.95 17.10 -32.51
N ASP A 76 1.95 16.73 -31.73
CA ASP A 76 1.91 15.57 -30.84
C ASP A 76 0.89 15.75 -29.71
N TYR A 77 0.71 16.97 -29.21
CA TYR A 77 -0.36 17.30 -28.26
C TYR A 77 -1.73 17.04 -28.86
N ARG A 78 -2.00 17.57 -30.06
CA ARG A 78 -3.27 17.37 -30.77
C ARG A 78 -3.54 15.90 -31.10
N ARG A 79 -2.48 15.12 -31.31
CA ARG A 79 -2.56 13.66 -31.54
C ARG A 79 -2.74 12.86 -30.24
N GLY A 80 -2.64 13.47 -29.07
CA GLY A 80 -2.73 12.79 -27.78
C GLY A 80 -1.47 12.02 -27.37
N ASN A 81 -0.35 12.22 -28.07
CA ASN A 81 0.89 11.47 -27.88
C ASN A 81 1.86 12.13 -26.88
N LEU A 82 1.49 13.26 -26.26
CA LEU A 82 2.34 13.89 -25.26
C LEU A 82 2.30 13.10 -23.94
N THR A 83 3.36 12.35 -23.69
CA THR A 83 3.67 11.85 -22.36
C THR A 83 4.09 13.03 -21.50
N VAL A 84 3.33 13.34 -20.45
CA VAL A 84 3.79 14.31 -19.44
C VAL A 84 5.01 13.69 -18.76
N VAL A 85 6.21 14.12 -19.14
CA VAL A 85 7.43 13.83 -18.39
C VAL A 85 7.37 14.68 -17.11
N ARG A 86 6.54 14.25 -16.16
CA ARG A 86 6.71 14.67 -14.77
C ARG A 86 8.06 14.12 -14.37
N GLU A 87 9.03 14.99 -14.16
CA GLU A 87 10.22 14.62 -13.41
C GLU A 87 9.73 13.92 -12.14
N LYS A 88 10.09 12.63 -11.97
CA LYS A 88 9.89 11.95 -10.71
C LYS A 88 10.77 12.66 -9.70
N LYS A 89 10.24 13.68 -9.02
CA LYS A 89 10.82 14.14 -7.77
C LYS A 89 10.69 12.96 -6.82
N ASN A 90 11.80 12.24 -6.61
CA ASN A 90 11.88 11.26 -5.53
C ASN A 90 11.55 12.02 -4.25
N ASP A 91 10.45 11.64 -3.60
CA ASP A 91 9.99 12.32 -2.41
C ASP A 91 10.83 11.84 -1.22
N TYR A 92 12.07 12.36 -1.13
CA TYR A 92 13.04 11.99 -0.10
C TYR A 92 12.48 12.14 1.32
N LEU A 93 11.53 13.06 1.50
CA LEU A 93 10.83 13.25 2.77
C LEU A 93 9.87 12.10 3.07
N ALA A 94 9.17 11.58 2.05
CA ALA A 94 8.32 10.41 2.21
C ALA A 94 9.15 9.17 2.54
N GLU A 95 10.25 8.93 1.81
CA GLU A 95 11.17 7.82 2.08
C GLU A 95 11.78 7.91 3.49
N PHE A 96 12.18 9.11 3.93
CA PHE A 96 12.69 9.32 5.29
C PHE A 96 11.64 9.03 6.37
N ARG A 97 10.39 9.50 6.18
CA ARG A 97 9.29 9.22 7.11
C ARG A 97 9.00 7.73 7.23
N GLN A 98 8.99 7.01 6.10
CA GLN A 98 8.80 5.56 6.06
C GLN A 98 9.94 4.84 6.80
N THR A 99 11.18 5.20 6.52
CA THR A 99 12.37 4.61 7.18
C THR A 99 12.34 4.83 8.69
N ARG A 100 11.94 6.04 9.12
CA ARG A 100 11.80 6.35 10.55
C ARG A 100 10.66 5.55 11.20
N ALA A 101 9.52 5.44 10.54
CA ALA A 101 8.39 4.64 11.04
C ALA A 101 8.77 3.17 11.19
N LEU A 102 9.48 2.61 10.21
CA LEU A 102 9.97 1.23 10.24
C LEU A 102 10.97 1.01 11.39
N LYS A 103 11.89 1.95 11.61
CA LYS A 103 12.80 1.91 12.76
C LYS A 103 12.06 1.91 14.10
N MET A 104 11.05 2.78 14.26
CA MET A 104 10.25 2.83 15.48
C MET A 104 9.48 1.54 15.70
N ALA A 105 8.86 0.98 14.65
CA ALA A 105 8.16 -0.30 14.71
C ALA A 105 9.08 -1.44 15.17
N ILE A 106 10.29 -1.53 14.61
CA ILE A 106 11.28 -2.55 15.01
C ILE A 106 11.66 -2.39 16.49
N SER A 107 11.95 -1.16 16.95
CA SER A 107 12.24 -0.91 18.36
C SER A 107 11.10 -1.36 19.28
N SER A 108 9.85 -1.04 18.94
CA SER A 108 8.68 -1.47 19.71
C SER A 108 8.52 -3.00 19.74
N VAL A 109 8.84 -3.71 18.65
CA VAL A 109 8.79 -5.18 18.64
C VAL A 109 9.83 -5.79 19.56
N HIS A 110 11.05 -5.25 19.57
CA HIS A 110 12.09 -5.70 20.51
C HIS A 110 11.63 -5.52 21.95
N GLU A 111 11.12 -4.34 22.31
CA GLU A 111 10.57 -4.06 23.65
C GLU A 111 9.43 -5.02 24.02
N LEU A 112 8.51 -5.31 23.07
CA LEU A 112 7.43 -6.27 23.28
C LEU A 112 7.96 -7.70 23.54
N PHE A 113 9.00 -8.14 22.84
CA PHE A 113 9.58 -9.46 23.03
C PHE A 113 10.39 -9.57 24.32
N ASP A 114 11.02 -8.49 24.76
CA ASP A 114 11.68 -8.43 26.06
C ASP A 114 10.66 -8.53 27.20
N MET A 115 9.48 -7.92 27.04
CA MET A 115 8.37 -8.03 28.01
C MET A 115 7.65 -9.39 27.98
N MET A 116 7.73 -10.14 26.88
CA MET A 116 7.02 -11.41 26.66
C MET A 116 7.97 -12.52 26.18
N PRO A 117 8.90 -12.99 27.04
CA PRO A 117 9.94 -13.94 26.64
C PRO A 117 9.40 -15.33 26.24
N GLU A 118 8.24 -15.72 26.75
CA GLU A 118 7.61 -17.04 26.48
C GLU A 118 6.79 -17.07 25.18
N LEU A 119 6.81 -15.99 24.38
CA LEU A 119 6.05 -15.96 23.13
C LEU A 119 6.67 -16.91 22.09
N SER A 120 5.83 -17.77 21.48
CA SER A 120 6.27 -18.73 20.46
C SER A 120 6.86 -18.04 19.21
N GLN A 121 7.74 -18.73 18.48
CA GLN A 121 8.35 -18.17 17.25
C GLN A 121 7.31 -17.81 16.18
N ILE A 122 6.24 -18.62 16.05
CA ILE A 122 5.14 -18.37 15.11
C ILE A 122 4.38 -17.09 15.49
N SER A 123 4.08 -16.92 16.78
CA SER A 123 3.42 -15.71 17.27
C SER A 123 4.32 -14.47 17.12
N ARG A 124 5.63 -14.60 17.38
CA ARG A 124 6.61 -13.51 17.14
C ARG A 124 6.63 -13.10 15.67
N GLN A 125 6.70 -14.06 14.74
CA GLN A 125 6.65 -13.76 13.30
C GLN A 125 5.37 -13.04 12.92
N CYS A 126 4.22 -13.49 13.44
CA CYS A 126 2.92 -12.86 13.16
C CYS A 126 2.87 -11.41 13.67
N VAL A 127 3.39 -11.13 14.87
CA VAL A 127 3.49 -9.76 15.42
C VAL A 127 4.37 -8.90 14.52
N VAL A 128 5.55 -9.39 14.15
CA VAL A 128 6.49 -8.65 13.30
C VAL A 128 5.88 -8.35 11.93
N ALA A 129 5.28 -9.36 11.28
CA ALA A 129 4.67 -9.23 9.96
C ALA A 129 3.54 -8.21 9.95
N ASN A 130 2.63 -8.27 10.93
CA ASN A 130 1.51 -7.33 11.03
C ASN A 130 1.95 -5.89 11.32
N LEU A 131 3.10 -5.69 11.95
CA LEU A 131 3.61 -4.35 12.23
C LEU A 131 4.44 -3.76 11.08
N ILE A 132 5.26 -4.59 10.42
CA ILE A 132 6.20 -4.14 9.39
C ILE A 132 5.56 -4.07 8.01
N ASN A 133 4.75 -5.05 7.60
CA ASN A 133 4.19 -5.11 6.25
C ASN A 133 3.33 -3.89 5.87
N PRO A 134 2.52 -3.29 6.76
CA PRO A 134 1.76 -2.08 6.41
C PRO A 134 2.64 -0.85 6.16
N ILE A 135 3.86 -0.83 6.71
CA ILE A 135 4.82 0.27 6.55
C ILE A 135 5.70 0.01 5.32
N ALA A 136 6.02 -1.24 5.06
CA ALA A 136 6.77 -1.64 3.88
C ALA A 136 5.91 -1.49 2.61
N VAL A 137 6.54 -1.08 1.50
CA VAL A 137 5.86 -0.92 0.19
C VAL A 137 5.50 -2.29 -0.42
N PHE A 138 6.07 -3.37 0.12
CA PHE A 138 5.87 -4.75 -0.29
C PHE A 138 5.73 -5.64 0.95
N GLU A 139 5.22 -6.85 0.77
CA GLU A 139 5.14 -7.86 1.83
C GLU A 139 6.54 -8.35 2.20
N ALA A 140 7.18 -7.64 3.13
CA ALA A 140 8.56 -7.91 3.53
C ALA A 140 8.69 -9.19 4.36
N ILE A 141 7.66 -9.50 5.15
CA ILE A 141 7.65 -10.64 6.06
C ILE A 141 6.37 -11.43 5.83
N PRO A 142 6.43 -12.63 5.25
CA PRO A 142 5.24 -13.43 5.02
C PRO A 142 4.65 -13.89 6.35
N LEU A 143 3.31 -13.95 6.42
CA LEU A 143 2.62 -14.59 7.53
C LEU A 143 2.97 -16.08 7.60
N PRO A 144 3.11 -16.66 8.80
CA PRO A 144 3.38 -18.08 8.94
C PRO A 144 2.22 -18.90 8.39
N VAL A 145 2.53 -19.88 7.54
CA VAL A 145 1.53 -20.81 7.02
C VAL A 145 1.19 -21.81 8.14
N LEU A 146 -0.08 -21.88 8.54
CA LEU A 146 -0.54 -22.90 9.48
C LEU A 146 -0.41 -24.27 8.80
N ALA A 147 0.53 -25.10 9.29
CA ALA A 147 0.75 -26.44 8.74
C ALA A 147 -0.48 -27.34 8.90
N GLU A 148 -1.14 -27.27 10.06
CA GLU A 148 -2.34 -28.06 10.35
C GLU A 148 -3.34 -27.28 11.20
N LYS A 149 -4.64 -27.43 10.87
CA LYS A 149 -5.73 -26.87 11.67
C LYS A 149 -5.95 -27.72 12.90
N LEU A 150 -5.94 -27.08 14.07
CA LEU A 150 -6.22 -27.72 15.34
C LEU A 150 -7.67 -27.47 15.75
N TYR A 151 -8.31 -28.52 16.26
CA TYR A 151 -9.72 -28.54 16.62
C TYR A 151 -9.90 -28.72 18.13
N SER A 152 -10.86 -28.03 18.71
CA SER A 152 -11.34 -28.32 20.07
C SER A 152 -12.19 -29.59 20.10
N ALA A 153 -12.30 -30.21 21.27
CA ALA A 153 -13.25 -31.30 21.50
C ALA A 153 -14.71 -30.91 21.16
N SER A 154 -15.05 -29.62 21.31
CA SER A 154 -16.39 -29.13 20.99
C SER A 154 -16.63 -28.99 19.48
N GLU A 155 -15.61 -28.61 18.71
CA GLU A 155 -15.70 -28.58 17.25
C GLU A 155 -15.77 -29.98 16.67
N ILE A 156 -14.93 -30.90 17.15
CA ILE A 156 -15.00 -32.32 16.75
C ILE A 156 -16.36 -32.93 17.10
N GLY A 157 -16.87 -32.63 18.30
CA GLY A 157 -18.20 -33.07 18.70
C GLY A 157 -19.28 -32.62 17.74
N LYS A 158 -19.27 -31.35 17.32
CA LYS A 158 -20.20 -30.84 16.30
C LYS A 158 -20.01 -31.50 14.93
N LEU A 159 -18.79 -31.83 14.53
CA LEU A 159 -18.51 -32.47 13.25
C LEU A 159 -19.09 -33.89 13.16
N PHE A 160 -19.13 -34.62 14.27
CA PHE A 160 -19.63 -36.00 14.34
C PHE A 160 -20.98 -36.14 15.06
N ASP A 161 -21.67 -35.03 15.34
CA ASP A 161 -22.93 -34.97 16.10
C ASP A 161 -22.88 -35.70 17.46
N VAL A 162 -21.77 -35.55 18.19
CA VAL A 162 -21.56 -36.11 19.53
C VAL A 162 -21.20 -35.02 20.54
N SER A 163 -21.48 -35.26 21.82
CA SER A 163 -21.12 -34.30 22.86
C SER A 163 -19.60 -34.18 23.01
N ALA A 164 -19.11 -32.98 23.35
CA ALA A 164 -17.69 -32.72 23.61
C ALA A 164 -17.12 -33.62 24.72
N ASN A 165 -17.96 -33.99 25.70
CA ASN A 165 -17.56 -34.86 26.80
C ASN A 165 -17.33 -36.30 26.32
N LYS A 166 -18.09 -36.78 25.32
CA LYS A 166 -17.88 -38.09 24.69
C LYS A 166 -16.53 -38.15 23.99
N ILE A 167 -16.20 -37.13 23.19
CA ILE A 167 -14.87 -37.02 22.54
C ILE A 167 -13.74 -37.05 23.57
N GLY A 168 -13.91 -36.32 24.68
CA GLY A 168 -12.94 -36.32 25.77
C GLY A 168 -12.72 -37.70 26.43
N ARG A 169 -13.78 -38.49 26.59
CA ARG A 169 -13.69 -39.87 27.10
C ARG A 169 -12.98 -40.79 26.12
N ILE A 170 -13.39 -40.80 24.85
CA ILE A 170 -12.74 -41.59 23.79
C ILE A 170 -11.24 -41.28 23.72
N ALA A 171 -10.88 -40.00 23.80
CA ALA A 171 -9.48 -39.58 23.79
C ALA A 171 -8.67 -40.10 24.98
N ASN A 172 -9.27 -40.15 26.18
CA ASN A 172 -8.62 -40.72 27.37
C ASN A 172 -8.51 -42.24 27.27
N ASP A 173 -9.60 -42.92 26.89
CA ASP A 173 -9.68 -44.39 26.83
C ASP A 173 -8.69 -44.97 25.80
N ASN A 174 -8.43 -44.22 24.72
CA ASN A 174 -7.50 -44.61 23.65
C ASN A 174 -6.12 -43.95 23.79
N ASN A 175 -5.82 -43.26 24.90
CA ASN A 175 -4.56 -42.55 25.14
C ASN A 175 -4.14 -41.60 24.00
N MET A 176 -5.10 -40.91 23.40
CA MET A 176 -4.89 -40.03 22.23
C MET A 176 -4.33 -38.64 22.59
N LYS A 177 -4.07 -38.35 23.87
CA LYS A 177 -3.54 -37.05 24.32
C LYS A 177 -2.00 -37.02 24.26
N THR A 178 -1.47 -37.29 23.08
CA THR A 178 -0.03 -37.30 22.79
C THR A 178 0.30 -36.26 21.74
N GLU A 179 1.58 -35.89 21.64
CA GLU A 179 2.09 -34.90 20.68
C GLU A 179 1.76 -35.25 19.21
N GLN A 180 1.60 -36.55 18.91
CA GLN A 180 1.21 -37.03 17.58
C GLN A 180 -0.23 -36.62 17.18
N TYR A 181 -1.12 -36.45 18.16
CA TYR A 181 -2.55 -36.22 17.96
C TYR A 181 -2.98 -34.79 18.27
N GLY A 182 -2.05 -33.94 18.73
CA GLY A 182 -2.35 -32.57 19.07
C GLY A 182 -1.40 -31.96 20.09
N GLU A 183 -1.78 -30.77 20.56
CA GLU A 183 -1.00 -29.99 21.52
C GLU A 183 -1.88 -29.39 22.62
N TYR A 184 -1.25 -29.05 23.75
CA TYR A 184 -1.92 -28.36 24.85
C TYR A 184 -1.84 -26.85 24.64
N HIS A 185 -3.01 -26.20 24.60
CA HIS A 185 -3.12 -24.75 24.65
C HIS A 185 -3.65 -24.28 26.00
N LEU A 186 -3.15 -23.13 26.46
CA LEU A 186 -3.68 -22.44 27.62
C LEU A 186 -4.96 -21.69 27.22
N ASP A 187 -6.07 -22.03 27.85
CA ASP A 187 -7.39 -21.46 27.58
C ASP A 187 -8.02 -20.89 28.86
N LYS A 188 -9.02 -20.02 28.72
CA LYS A 188 -9.81 -19.54 29.86
C LYS A 188 -10.79 -20.64 30.29
N SER A 189 -10.94 -20.86 31.59
CA SER A 189 -12.02 -21.71 32.10
C SER A 189 -13.39 -21.15 31.69
N ARG A 190 -14.34 -22.04 31.35
CA ARG A 190 -15.69 -21.65 30.93
C ARG A 190 -16.49 -20.94 32.04
N HIS A 191 -16.22 -21.26 33.30
CA HIS A 191 -17.04 -20.84 34.45
C HIS A 191 -16.22 -20.17 35.55
N SER A 192 -14.94 -19.89 35.30
CA SER A 192 -14.04 -19.29 36.29
C SER A 192 -13.00 -18.45 35.57
N ASP A 193 -12.42 -17.49 36.28
CA ASP A 193 -11.32 -16.68 35.75
C ASP A 193 -9.96 -17.39 35.80
N LYS A 194 -9.92 -18.68 36.19
CA LYS A 194 -8.70 -19.50 36.11
C LYS A 194 -8.32 -19.83 34.67
N GLN A 195 -7.02 -19.94 34.42
CA GLN A 195 -6.47 -20.50 33.20
C GLN A 195 -6.38 -22.03 33.29
N VAL A 196 -6.68 -22.74 32.21
CA VAL A 196 -6.72 -24.21 32.15
C VAL A 196 -6.05 -24.70 30.88
N GLN A 197 -5.27 -25.78 30.97
CA GLN A 197 -4.73 -26.45 29.79
C GLN A 197 -5.84 -27.24 29.07
N ALA A 198 -6.07 -26.92 27.82
CA ALA A 198 -7.03 -27.58 26.94
C ALA A 198 -6.30 -28.20 25.75
N PHE A 199 -6.52 -29.50 25.53
CA PHE A 199 -5.93 -30.21 24.40
C PHE A 199 -6.66 -29.88 23.10
N ARG A 200 -5.89 -29.58 22.05
CA ARG A 200 -6.39 -29.30 20.70
C ARG A 200 -5.91 -30.40 19.77
N TYR A 201 -6.83 -30.97 19.00
CA TYR A 201 -6.62 -32.17 18.20
C TYR A 201 -6.27 -31.81 16.75
N ASN A 202 -5.34 -32.55 16.14
CA ASN A 202 -4.98 -32.39 14.74
C ASN A 202 -5.83 -33.25 13.78
N ASN A 203 -5.47 -33.26 12.50
CA ASN A 203 -6.16 -34.07 11.48
C ASN A 203 -5.98 -35.58 11.70
N HIS A 204 -4.83 -36.02 12.24
CA HIS A 204 -4.61 -37.42 12.57
C HIS A 204 -5.58 -37.92 13.65
N ALA A 205 -5.79 -37.12 14.70
CA ALA A 205 -6.77 -37.42 15.74
C ALA A 205 -8.19 -37.50 15.18
N LEU A 206 -8.53 -36.60 14.26
CA LEU A 206 -9.83 -36.59 13.56
C LEU A 206 -10.10 -37.91 12.83
N ASN A 207 -9.11 -38.45 12.12
CA ASN A 207 -9.24 -39.72 11.43
C ASN A 207 -9.44 -40.89 12.41
N THR A 208 -8.70 -40.91 13.51
CA THR A 208 -8.89 -41.93 14.55
C THR A 208 -10.26 -41.84 15.22
N PHE A 209 -10.76 -40.63 15.53
CA PHE A 209 -12.12 -40.47 16.05
C PHE A 209 -13.17 -40.99 15.08
N ARG A 210 -12.98 -40.72 13.78
CA ARG A 210 -13.88 -41.24 12.74
C ARG A 210 -13.93 -42.76 12.75
N HIS A 211 -12.77 -43.43 12.79
CA HIS A 211 -12.71 -44.90 12.83
C HIS A 211 -13.40 -45.47 14.07
N ILE A 212 -13.15 -44.89 15.25
CA ILE A 212 -13.73 -45.37 16.51
C ILE A 212 -15.26 -45.17 16.52
N LEU A 213 -15.74 -44.01 16.07
CA LEU A 213 -17.17 -43.70 16.07
C LEU A 213 -17.96 -44.56 15.08
N ILE A 214 -17.38 -44.89 13.92
CA ILE A 214 -17.99 -45.83 12.96
C ILE A 214 -18.07 -47.23 13.59
N ALA A 215 -16.98 -47.72 14.18
CA ALA A 215 -16.97 -49.02 14.85
C ALA A 215 -17.99 -49.11 16.00
N GLU A 216 -18.19 -48.03 16.76
CA GLU A 216 -19.24 -47.96 17.79
C GLU A 216 -20.67 -48.00 17.21
N GLN A 217 -20.91 -47.41 16.04
CA GLN A 217 -22.21 -47.45 15.37
C GLN A 217 -22.51 -48.87 14.87
N GLU A 218 -21.54 -49.49 14.19
CA GLU A 218 -21.65 -50.87 13.71
C GLU A 218 -21.87 -51.86 14.87
N ALA A 219 -21.14 -51.70 15.98
CA ALA A 219 -21.32 -52.54 17.17
C ALA A 219 -22.71 -52.40 17.81
N LYS A 220 -23.32 -51.20 17.76
CA LYS A 220 -24.68 -50.98 18.25
C LYS A 220 -25.73 -51.60 17.34
N GLU A 221 -25.55 -51.52 16.03
CA GLU A 221 -26.44 -52.17 15.06
C GLU A 221 -26.38 -53.69 15.22
N HIS A 222 -25.19 -54.28 15.39
CA HIS A 222 -25.03 -55.72 15.63
C HIS A 222 -25.56 -56.20 16.98
N ALA A 223 -25.59 -55.35 18.01
CA ALA A 223 -26.16 -55.70 19.32
C ALA A 223 -27.70 -55.60 19.37
N LEU A 224 -28.33 -55.04 18.34
CA LEU A 224 -29.79 -54.91 18.21
C LEU A 224 -30.42 -55.97 17.29
N VAL A 225 -29.60 -56.83 16.68
CA VAL A 225 -29.99 -58.02 15.90
C VAL A 225 -29.88 -59.26 16.76
#